data_AF-A0A099YCL3-F1
#
_entry.id   AF-A0A099YCL3-F1
#
_cell.length_a   1.000
_cell.length_b   1.000
_cell.length_c   1.000
_cell.angle_alpha   90.00
_cell.angle_beta   90.00
_cell.angle_gamma   90.00
#
_symmetry.space_group_name_H-M   'P 1'
#
loop_
_entity.id
_entity.type
_entity.pdbx_description
1 polymer ?
#
loop_
_entity_poly.entity_id
_entity_poly.type
_entity_poly.pdbx_seq_one_letter_code
_entity_poly.pdbx_strand_id
1 'polypeptide(L)'
;MIEEEQAKSSSKAETLPKMNFPKATLTGMNGKQFTEYLTPFKDDVGDDVTFVYDTDIKAYTDDAYCMYELTNAGIDDDYQRRIMQKVADEYGCEFSNDELLSNDSTVLLQAILAVYAWLKLKEMD
;
A
#
# COMPACT_ATOMS: atom_id res chain seq x y z
N MET A 1 -21.89 -25.46 43.67
CA MET A 1 -22.08 -24.11 43.11
C MET A 1 -20.73 -23.71 42.54
N ILE A 2 -20.57 -23.82 41.24
CA ILE A 2 -19.36 -23.36 40.52
C ILE A 2 -19.89 -22.25 39.63
N GLU A 3 -19.45 -21.02 39.89
CA GLU A 3 -19.80 -19.85 39.10
C GLU A 3 -19.02 -19.92 37.77
N GLU A 4 -19.74 -20.02 36.66
CA GLU A 4 -19.18 -19.82 35.33
C GLU A 4 -19.11 -18.31 35.07
N GLU A 5 -17.92 -17.71 35.23
CA GLU A 5 -17.65 -16.40 34.64
C GLU A 5 -17.47 -16.56 33.12
N GLN A 6 -18.46 -16.08 32.37
CA GLN A 6 -18.34 -15.89 30.94
C GLN A 6 -17.25 -14.86 30.62
N ALA A 7 -16.13 -15.34 30.08
CA ALA A 7 -15.12 -14.49 29.47
C ALA A 7 -15.71 -13.81 28.22
N LYS A 8 -16.10 -12.55 28.37
CA LYS A 8 -16.54 -11.68 27.28
C LYS A 8 -15.33 -11.29 26.43
N SER A 9 -15.01 -12.10 25.42
CA SER A 9 -14.01 -11.76 24.40
C SER A 9 -14.51 -10.59 23.55
N SER A 10 -14.23 -9.37 24.01
CA SER A 10 -14.34 -8.16 23.20
C SER A 10 -13.10 -8.08 22.31
N SER A 11 -13.17 -8.61 21.09
CA SER A 11 -12.19 -8.29 20.05
C SER A 11 -12.36 -6.83 19.64
N LYS A 12 -11.73 -5.92 20.39
CA LYS A 12 -11.43 -4.61 19.85
C LYS A 12 -10.46 -4.87 18.71
N ALA A 13 -10.93 -4.76 17.47
CA ALA A 13 -10.02 -4.51 16.36
C ALA A 13 -9.25 -3.24 16.76
N GLU A 14 -7.99 -3.41 17.14
CA GLU A 14 -7.09 -2.28 17.36
C GLU A 14 -6.90 -1.64 16.00
N THR A 15 -7.73 -0.64 15.71
CA THR A 15 -7.55 0.19 14.52
C THR A 15 -6.22 0.89 14.69
N LEU A 16 -5.28 0.57 13.80
CA LEU A 16 -4.02 1.28 13.70
C LEU A 16 -4.29 2.79 13.66
N PRO A 17 -3.43 3.62 14.28
CA PRO A 17 -3.60 5.06 14.26
C PRO A 17 -3.71 5.53 12.81
N LYS A 18 -4.84 6.13 12.45
CA LYS A 18 -5.05 6.67 11.10
C LYS A 18 -3.97 7.70 10.81
N MET A 19 -3.16 7.43 9.79
CA MET A 19 -2.14 8.36 9.34
C MET A 19 -2.79 9.66 8.86
N ASN A 20 -2.26 10.79 9.32
CA ASN A 20 -2.79 12.13 8.99
C ASN A 20 -1.79 12.88 8.11
N PHE A 21 -1.66 12.43 6.86
CA PHE A 21 -0.81 13.07 5.87
C PHE A 21 -1.50 14.27 5.21
N PRO A 22 -0.73 15.27 4.73
CA PRO A 22 -1.24 16.26 3.79
C PRO A 22 -1.88 15.55 2.59
N LYS A 23 -2.97 16.12 2.08
CA LYS A 23 -3.72 15.55 0.98
C LYS A 23 -4.09 16.58 -0.07
N ALA A 24 -4.10 16.16 -1.33
CA ALA A 24 -4.52 16.96 -2.47
C ALA A 24 -5.61 16.22 -3.25
N THR A 25 -6.49 16.97 -3.91
CA THR A 25 -7.42 16.39 -4.89
C THR A 25 -6.73 16.37 -6.24
N LEU A 26 -6.63 15.19 -6.85
CA LEU A 26 -6.15 15.03 -8.22
C LEU A 26 -7.33 14.69 -9.14
N THR A 27 -7.24 15.15 -10.39
CA THR A 27 -8.17 14.75 -11.46
C THR A 27 -7.35 14.06 -12.54
N GLY A 28 -7.57 12.76 -12.72
CA GLY A 28 -6.95 11.98 -13.78
C GLY A 28 -7.37 12.45 -15.17
N MET A 29 -6.63 12.05 -16.21
CA MET A 29 -6.92 12.46 -17.60
C MET A 29 -8.31 12.04 -18.10
N ASN A 30 -8.89 10.99 -17.50
CA ASN A 30 -10.24 10.51 -17.75
C ASN A 30 -11.32 11.25 -16.94
N GLY A 31 -10.97 12.29 -16.18
CA GLY A 31 -11.88 13.04 -15.30
C GLY A 31 -12.13 12.38 -13.94
N LYS A 32 -11.50 11.23 -13.66
CA LYS A 32 -11.61 10.52 -12.38
C LYS A 32 -10.97 11.34 -11.26
N GLN A 33 -11.60 11.39 -10.09
CA GLN A 33 -11.08 12.11 -8.94
C GLN A 33 -10.38 11.17 -7.96
N PHE A 34 -9.25 11.62 -7.46
CA PHE A 34 -8.45 10.92 -6.47
C PHE A 34 -8.15 11.86 -5.31
N THR A 35 -8.00 11.30 -4.11
CA THR A 35 -7.36 12.00 -3.00
C THR A 35 -5.94 11.48 -2.87
N GLU A 36 -4.96 12.27 -3.28
CA GLU A 36 -3.54 11.94 -3.10
C GLU A 36 -3.11 12.25 -1.66
N TYR A 37 -2.27 11.39 -1.11
CA TYR A 37 -1.66 11.51 0.20
C TYR A 37 -0.15 11.66 0.05
N LEU A 38 0.39 12.76 0.58
CA LEU A 38 1.81 13.09 0.51
C LEU A 38 2.51 12.58 1.77
N THR A 39 3.42 11.61 1.62
CA THR A 39 4.12 11.03 2.75
C THR A 39 5.53 11.62 2.87
N PRO A 40 6.15 11.60 4.07
CA PRO A 40 7.54 12.00 4.25
C PRO A 40 8.55 10.90 3.90
N PHE A 41 8.08 9.74 3.40
CA PHE A 41 8.94 8.61 3.09
C PHE A 41 9.52 8.73 1.70
N LYS A 42 10.66 8.07 1.49
CA LYS A 42 11.40 8.10 0.23
C LYS A 42 11.33 6.75 -0.48
N ASP A 43 11.20 6.79 -1.80
CA ASP A 43 11.33 5.61 -2.65
C ASP A 43 12.82 5.22 -2.84
N ASP A 44 13.08 4.31 -3.77
CA ASP A 44 14.43 3.80 -4.06
C ASP A 44 15.36 4.83 -4.73
N VAL A 45 14.81 5.85 -5.38
CA VAL A 45 15.58 6.92 -6.06
C VAL A 45 15.64 8.23 -5.27
N GLY A 46 14.86 8.36 -4.18
CA GLY A 46 14.87 9.49 -3.26
C GLY A 46 13.70 10.47 -3.42
N ASP A 47 12.71 10.14 -4.24
CA ASP A 47 11.48 10.93 -4.42
C ASP A 47 10.48 10.65 -3.29
N ASP A 48 9.55 11.58 -3.08
CA ASP A 48 8.54 11.45 -2.03
C ASP A 48 7.52 10.37 -2.41
N VAL A 49 7.34 9.38 -1.53
CA VAL A 49 6.32 8.34 -1.71
C VAL A 49 4.93 8.97 -1.57
N THR A 50 4.08 8.73 -2.56
CA THR A 50 2.66 9.08 -2.52
C THR A 50 1.80 7.84 -2.71
N PHE A 51 0.54 7.94 -2.31
CA PHE A 51 -0.50 6.97 -2.64
C PHE A 51 -1.83 7.71 -2.74
N VAL A 52 -2.81 7.11 -3.40
CA VAL A 52 -4.11 7.75 -3.61
C VAL A 52 -5.24 6.96 -2.98
N TYR A 53 -6.32 7.65 -2.63
CA TYR A 53 -7.62 7.04 -2.44
C TYR A 53 -8.44 7.24 -3.71
N ASP A 54 -8.78 6.12 -4.33
CA ASP A 54 -9.64 6.06 -5.51
C ASP A 54 -11.11 6.02 -5.08
N THR A 55 -11.87 7.04 -5.49
CA THR A 55 -13.27 7.18 -5.10
C THR A 55 -14.22 6.19 -5.77
N ASP A 56 -13.83 5.63 -6.92
CA ASP A 56 -14.68 4.74 -7.70
C ASP A 56 -14.67 3.34 -7.09
N ILE A 57 -13.48 2.79 -6.82
CA ILE A 57 -13.31 1.48 -6.17
C ILE A 57 -13.37 1.56 -4.64
N LYS A 58 -13.32 2.79 -4.08
CA LYS A 58 -13.37 3.07 -2.64
C LYS A 58 -12.24 2.38 -1.85
N ALA A 59 -11.05 2.36 -2.42
CA ALA A 59 -9.85 1.79 -1.82
C ALA A 59 -8.67 2.74 -1.96
N TYR A 60 -7.68 2.57 -1.09
CA TYR A 60 -6.36 3.14 -1.30
C TYR A 60 -5.62 2.30 -2.33
N THR A 61 -4.88 2.96 -3.22
CA THR A 61 -4.05 2.33 -4.25
C THR A 61 -2.71 3.05 -4.38
N ASP A 62 -1.68 2.32 -4.79
CA ASP A 62 -0.40 2.88 -5.23
C ASP A 62 -0.45 3.40 -6.67
N ASP A 63 -1.60 3.32 -7.36
CA ASP A 63 -1.81 3.79 -8.74
C ASP A 63 -0.74 3.22 -9.72
N ALA A 64 -0.38 1.95 -9.50
CA ALA A 64 0.59 1.17 -10.26
C ALA A 64 2.05 1.68 -10.20
N TYR A 65 2.37 2.61 -9.30
CA TYR A 65 3.73 3.14 -9.16
C TYR A 65 4.74 2.07 -8.76
N CYS A 66 4.39 1.12 -7.89
CA CYS A 66 5.32 0.05 -7.52
C CYS A 66 5.67 -0.85 -8.71
N MET A 67 4.69 -1.18 -9.56
CA MET A 67 4.93 -1.94 -10.80
C MET A 67 5.75 -1.15 -11.82
N TYR A 68 5.49 0.16 -11.93
CA TYR A 68 6.29 1.05 -12.78
C TYR A 68 7.76 1.09 -12.36
N GLU A 69 8.06 1.22 -11.06
CA GLU A 69 9.46 1.23 -10.60
C GLU A 69 10.17 -0.12 -10.76
N LEU A 70 9.45 -1.24 -10.52
CA LEU A 70 9.99 -2.56 -10.84
C LEU A 70 10.32 -2.70 -12.33
N THR A 71 9.50 -2.12 -13.21
CA THR A 71 9.77 -2.08 -14.66
C THR A 71 11.01 -1.25 -14.98
N ASN A 72 11.15 -0.06 -14.40
CA ASN A 72 12.31 0.80 -14.59
C ASN A 72 13.61 0.17 -14.11
N ALA A 73 13.55 -0.61 -13.02
CA ALA A 73 14.67 -1.37 -12.48
C ALA A 73 15.05 -2.60 -13.34
N GLY A 74 14.39 -2.82 -14.48
CA GLY A 74 14.69 -3.90 -15.42
C GLY A 74 14.36 -5.28 -14.85
N ILE A 75 13.40 -5.36 -13.92
CA ILE A 75 12.92 -6.62 -13.38
C ILE A 75 12.06 -7.32 -14.44
N ASP A 76 12.21 -8.62 -14.60
CA ASP A 76 11.37 -9.42 -15.50
C ASP A 76 9.91 -9.47 -15.03
N ASP A 77 8.94 -9.29 -15.95
CA ASP A 77 7.50 -9.18 -15.67
C ASP A 77 6.96 -10.30 -14.77
N ASP A 78 7.34 -11.56 -15.02
CA ASP A 78 6.90 -12.69 -14.19
C ASP A 78 7.45 -12.58 -12.76
N TYR A 79 8.66 -12.04 -12.62
CA TYR A 79 9.27 -11.82 -11.32
C TYR A 79 8.68 -10.60 -10.60
N GLN A 80 8.38 -9.52 -11.32
CA GLN A 80 7.66 -8.35 -10.78
C GLN A 80 6.34 -8.78 -10.13
N ARG A 81 5.52 -9.56 -10.85
CA ARG A 81 4.23 -10.05 -10.34
C ARG A 81 4.38 -10.91 -9.10
N ARG A 82 5.45 -11.71 -9.01
CA ARG A 82 5.74 -12.52 -7.80
C ARG A 82 6.13 -11.64 -6.61
N ILE A 83 6.90 -10.58 -6.84
CA ILE A 83 7.27 -9.61 -5.79
C ILE A 83 6.02 -8.92 -5.27
N MET A 84 5.20 -8.36 -6.17
CA MET A 84 3.97 -7.67 -5.80
C MET A 84 2.99 -8.58 -5.06
N GLN A 85 2.76 -9.80 -5.57
CA GLN A 85 1.89 -10.76 -4.89
C GLN A 85 2.42 -11.11 -3.49
N LYS A 86 3.72 -11.34 -3.36
CA LYS A 86 4.32 -11.67 -2.05
C LYS A 86 4.20 -10.52 -1.06
N VAL A 87 4.41 -9.28 -1.50
CA VAL A 87 4.22 -8.09 -0.67
C VAL A 87 2.75 -7.95 -0.28
N ALA A 88 1.82 -8.13 -1.22
CA ALA A 88 0.39 -8.04 -0.94
C ALA A 88 -0.05 -9.06 0.12
N ASP A 89 0.38 -10.31 -0.02
CA ASP A 89 0.07 -11.40 0.93
C ASP A 89 0.63 -11.12 2.34
N GLU A 90 1.85 -10.58 2.44
CA GLU A 90 2.53 -10.33 3.72
C GLU A 90 1.86 -9.19 4.52
N TYR A 91 1.49 -8.11 3.84
CA TYR A 91 0.95 -6.91 4.50
C TYR A 91 -0.58 -6.87 4.53
N GLY A 92 -1.26 -7.78 3.84
CA GLY A 92 -2.72 -7.82 3.77
C GLY A 92 -3.32 -6.84 2.77
N CYS A 93 -2.62 -6.60 1.65
CA CYS A 93 -3.17 -5.91 0.49
C CYS A 93 -3.77 -6.90 -0.50
N GLU A 94 -4.58 -6.39 -1.43
CA GLU A 94 -4.91 -7.08 -2.67
C GLU A 94 -3.94 -6.60 -3.76
N PHE A 95 -3.48 -7.51 -4.64
CA PHE A 95 -2.74 -7.14 -5.85
C PHE A 95 -3.63 -7.41 -7.07
N SER A 96 -4.02 -6.35 -7.78
CA SER A 96 -4.98 -6.43 -8.88
C SER A 96 -4.74 -5.33 -9.89
N ASN A 97 -4.84 -5.64 -11.19
CA ASN A 97 -4.59 -4.71 -12.29
C ASN A 97 -3.26 -3.93 -12.17
N ASP A 98 -2.19 -4.63 -11.74
CA ASP A 98 -0.86 -4.06 -11.53
C ASP A 98 -0.77 -3.02 -10.39
N GLU A 99 -1.78 -2.98 -9.50
CA GLU A 99 -1.86 -2.08 -8.34
C GLU A 99 -1.92 -2.84 -7.02
N LEU A 100 -1.34 -2.28 -5.96
CA LEU A 100 -1.58 -2.67 -4.57
C LEU A 100 -2.80 -1.93 -4.04
N LEU A 101 -3.76 -2.66 -3.49
CA LEU A 101 -5.04 -2.13 -3.00
C LEU A 101 -5.24 -2.45 -1.52
N SER A 102 -5.75 -1.50 -0.75
CA SER A 102 -6.23 -1.75 0.62
C SER A 102 -7.31 -0.75 1.06
N ASN A 103 -8.18 -1.18 1.96
CA ASN A 103 -9.11 -0.29 2.66
C ASN A 103 -8.47 0.40 3.88
N ASP A 104 -7.24 0.02 4.24
CA ASP A 104 -6.44 0.63 5.30
C ASP A 104 -5.18 1.27 4.68
N SER A 105 -5.07 2.59 4.80
CA SER A 105 -3.93 3.32 4.25
C SER A 105 -2.60 2.95 4.90
N THR A 106 -2.61 2.49 6.16
CA THR A 106 -1.40 2.05 6.87
C THR A 106 -0.88 0.75 6.27
N VAL A 107 -1.78 -0.18 5.99
CA VAL A 107 -1.48 -1.44 5.33
C VAL A 107 -0.90 -1.18 3.93
N LEU A 108 -1.57 -0.32 3.14
CA LEU A 108 -1.05 0.03 1.81
C LEU A 108 0.35 0.65 1.89
N LEU A 109 0.54 1.64 2.77
CA LEU A 109 1.82 2.32 2.85
C LEU A 109 2.96 1.38 3.27
N GLN A 110 2.69 0.46 4.20
CA GLN A 110 3.69 -0.56 4.58
C GLN A 110 4.07 -1.43 3.39
N ALA A 111 3.10 -1.85 2.58
CA ALA A 111 3.35 -2.63 1.37
C ALA A 111 4.18 -1.86 0.34
N ILE A 112 3.82 -0.60 0.04
CA ILE A 112 4.56 0.28 -0.87
C ILE A 112 6.02 0.43 -0.41
N LEU A 113 6.24 0.74 0.86
CA LEU A 113 7.59 0.90 1.43
C LEU A 113 8.40 -0.39 1.38
N ALA A 114 7.76 -1.55 1.48
CA ALA A 114 8.45 -2.84 1.34
C ALA A 114 8.96 -3.07 -0.09
N VAL A 115 8.21 -2.67 -1.12
CA VAL A 115 8.67 -2.74 -2.51
C VAL A 115 9.88 -1.83 -2.73
N TYR A 116 9.78 -0.56 -2.33
CA TYR A 116 10.90 0.38 -2.50
C TYR A 116 12.14 0.01 -1.69
N ALA A 117 11.96 -0.49 -0.46
CA ALA A 117 13.08 -0.99 0.33
C ALA A 117 13.76 -2.20 -0.35
N TRP A 118 12.98 -3.12 -0.92
CA TRP A 118 13.51 -4.26 -1.66
C TRP A 118 14.29 -3.82 -2.91
N LEU A 119 13.73 -2.89 -3.69
CA LEU A 119 14.41 -2.29 -4.85
C LEU A 119 15.76 -1.69 -4.42
N LYS A 120 15.74 -0.85 -3.38
CA LYS A 120 16.95 -0.17 -2.90
C LYS A 120 18.02 -1.12 -2.40
N LEU A 121 17.63 -2.14 -1.63
CA LEU A 121 18.57 -3.09 -1.05
C LEU A 121 19.12 -4.07 -2.08
N LYS A 122 18.33 -4.44 -3.10
CA LYS A 122 18.80 -5.29 -4.20
C LYS A 122 19.96 -4.65 -4.97
N GLU A 123 19.96 -3.33 -5.16
CA GLU A 123 21.06 -2.62 -5.81
C GLU A 123 22.36 -2.58 -4.99
N MET A 124 22.30 -2.92 -3.70
CA MET A 124 23.46 -2.92 -2.80
C MET A 124 24.21 -4.27 -2.78
N ASP A 125 23.66 -5.32 -3.41
CA ASP A 125 24.27 -6.64 -3.60
C ASP A 125 25.07 -6.73 -4.91
#